data_AF-A0A355BTB2-F1
#
_entry.id   AF-A0A355BTB2-F1
#
_cell.length_a   1.000
_cell.length_b   1.000
_cell.length_c   1.000
_cell.angle_alpha   90.00
_cell.angle_beta   90.00
_cell.angle_gamma   90.00
#
_symmetry.space_group_name_H-M   'P 1'
#
loop_
_entity.id
_entity.type
_entity.pdbx_description
1 polymer ?
#
loop_
_entity_poly.entity_id
_entity_poly.type
_entity_poly.pdbx_seq_one_letter_code
_entity_poly.pdbx_strand_id
1 'polypeptide(L)'
;YHIAEAGANPISQLAFTLGNGFTYVEYYLSRGMHIDDFAPNLSFFFSNGIDPEYSVIGRVARRIWAKAMKNKYGGNARSQMLKYHIQTSGRSLHAQEIDFNDIRTTLQALYAIYDNCNSLHTNAYDEAITTPTEESVRRAMAIQLIINKELGLAKNENPIQGSFIIEELTDLVEEAVLAEFDRLTERGGVLGAMETMYQRGKIQEESLYYETLKHTGEFPIIGVNTFLSSKGSPTVLPQEVIRATTEEKEYQIKMLKELQQFHATDAPAVLKELQDAAVRNKNMFAVLMEVCKVCSLGQITKALFEVGGQYRRNM
;
A
#
# COMPACT_ATOMS: atom_id res chain seq x y z
N TYR A 1 -1.91 -1.88 1.29
CA TYR A 1 -1.78 -0.67 2.12
C TYR A 1 -2.90 0.34 1.85
N HIS A 2 -2.87 1.08 0.73
CA HIS A 2 -3.80 2.20 0.49
C HIS A 2 -5.29 1.84 0.55
N ILE A 3 -5.67 0.63 0.12
CA ILE A 3 -7.04 0.12 0.21
C ILE A 3 -7.51 0.04 1.68
N ALA A 4 -6.66 -0.44 2.59
CA ALA A 4 -6.96 -0.51 4.02
C ALA A 4 -7.00 0.88 4.67
N GLU A 5 -6.06 1.77 4.31
CA GLU A 5 -6.04 3.14 4.85
C GLU A 5 -7.27 3.96 4.41
N ALA A 6 -7.86 3.65 3.24
CA ALA A 6 -9.14 4.22 2.82
C ALA A 6 -10.35 3.66 3.60
N GLY A 7 -10.16 2.52 4.25
CA GLY A 7 -11.03 1.98 5.28
C GLY A 7 -11.53 0.57 5.06
N ALA A 8 -10.92 -0.16 4.14
CA ALA A 8 -11.19 -1.58 3.98
C ALA A 8 -10.72 -2.38 5.20
N ASN A 9 -11.47 -3.41 5.57
CA ASN A 9 -11.05 -4.40 6.55
C ASN A 9 -9.93 -5.30 5.99
N PRO A 10 -9.27 -6.14 6.83
CA PRO A 10 -8.14 -6.96 6.39
C PRO A 10 -8.47 -7.93 5.26
N ILE A 11 -9.67 -8.52 5.27
CA ILE A 11 -10.14 -9.47 4.24
C ILE A 11 -10.26 -8.75 2.90
N SER A 12 -10.96 -7.62 2.86
CA SER A 12 -11.14 -6.81 1.65
C SER A 12 -9.81 -6.26 1.14
N GLN A 13 -8.90 -5.81 2.01
CA GLN A 13 -7.56 -5.42 1.60
C GLN A 13 -6.83 -6.59 0.91
N LEU A 14 -6.79 -7.76 1.54
CA LEU A 14 -6.02 -8.90 1.04
C LEU A 14 -6.60 -9.39 -0.29
N ALA A 15 -7.91 -9.59 -0.35
CA ALA A 15 -8.60 -10.04 -1.55
C ALA A 15 -8.45 -9.06 -2.71
N PHE A 16 -8.69 -7.76 -2.51
CA PHE A 16 -8.54 -6.79 -3.60
C PHE A 16 -7.09 -6.69 -4.07
N THR A 17 -6.12 -6.77 -3.17
CA THR A 17 -4.70 -6.72 -3.53
C THR A 17 -4.27 -7.93 -4.34
N LEU A 18 -4.64 -9.14 -3.93
CA LEU A 18 -4.33 -10.36 -4.69
C LEU A 18 -5.11 -10.44 -6.01
N GLY A 19 -6.38 -10.02 -6.03
CA GLY A 19 -7.18 -9.92 -7.24
C GLY A 19 -6.53 -8.98 -8.26
N ASN A 20 -6.04 -7.81 -7.82
CA ASN A 20 -5.26 -6.90 -8.67
C ASN A 20 -3.97 -7.55 -9.16
N GLY A 21 -3.25 -8.26 -8.29
CA GLY A 21 -2.04 -9.01 -8.65
C GLY A 21 -2.28 -10.04 -9.73
N PHE A 22 -3.31 -10.88 -9.58
CA PHE A 22 -3.70 -11.85 -10.60
C PHE A 22 -4.19 -11.19 -11.89
N THR A 23 -4.83 -10.02 -11.82
CA THR A 23 -5.21 -9.26 -13.02
C THR A 23 -3.97 -8.82 -13.82
N TYR A 24 -2.90 -8.39 -13.16
CA TYR A 24 -1.63 -8.10 -13.84
C TYR A 24 -0.99 -9.36 -14.45
N VAL A 25 -1.10 -10.51 -13.78
CA VAL A 25 -0.62 -11.80 -14.30
C VAL A 25 -1.36 -12.14 -15.59
N GLU A 26 -2.70 -12.14 -15.57
CA GLU A 26 -3.52 -12.41 -16.76
C GLU A 26 -3.24 -11.38 -17.88
N TYR A 27 -3.02 -10.11 -17.53
CA TYR A 27 -2.68 -9.08 -18.49
C TYR A 27 -1.34 -9.38 -19.19
N TYR A 28 -0.27 -9.68 -18.46
CA TYR A 28 1.03 -9.99 -19.08
C TYR A 28 1.03 -11.30 -19.87
N LEU A 29 0.29 -12.32 -19.40
CA LEU A 29 0.07 -13.55 -20.16
C LEU A 29 -0.67 -13.26 -21.48
N SER A 30 -1.71 -12.41 -21.46
CA SER A 30 -2.43 -12.01 -22.67
C SER A 30 -1.55 -11.25 -23.69
N ARG A 31 -0.45 -10.66 -23.21
CA ARG A 31 0.58 -10.00 -24.02
C ARG A 31 1.66 -10.96 -24.53
N GLY A 32 1.53 -12.25 -24.25
CA GLY A 32 2.45 -13.30 -24.71
C GLY A 32 3.72 -13.47 -23.89
N MET A 33 3.79 -12.90 -22.68
CA MET A 33 4.93 -13.07 -21.79
C MET A 33 4.86 -14.41 -21.06
N HIS A 34 6.00 -15.08 -20.88
CA HIS A 34 6.05 -16.30 -20.10
C HIS A 34 5.95 -15.97 -18.60
N ILE A 35 5.24 -16.80 -17.82
CA ILE A 35 4.95 -16.54 -16.39
C ILE A 35 6.22 -16.28 -15.58
N ASP A 36 7.28 -17.04 -15.86
CA ASP A 36 8.54 -16.96 -15.11
C ASP A 36 9.39 -15.74 -15.47
N ASP A 37 9.07 -15.01 -16.54
CA ASP A 37 9.81 -13.82 -16.95
C ASP A 37 9.43 -12.59 -16.11
N PHE A 38 8.21 -12.57 -15.57
CA PHE A 38 7.69 -11.42 -14.84
C PHE A 38 7.21 -11.71 -13.42
N ALA A 39 6.71 -12.92 -13.12
CA ALA A 39 6.21 -13.23 -11.77
C ALA A 39 7.26 -12.99 -10.65
N PRO A 40 8.56 -13.32 -10.85
CA PRO A 40 9.60 -13.00 -9.86
C PRO A 40 9.83 -11.51 -9.60
N ASN A 41 9.38 -10.63 -10.50
CA ASN A 41 9.50 -9.18 -10.42
C ASN A 41 8.30 -8.53 -9.72
N LEU A 42 7.25 -9.31 -9.41
CA LEU A 42 6.11 -8.83 -8.66
C LEU A 42 6.47 -8.72 -7.17
N SER A 43 6.03 -7.62 -6.56
CA SER A 43 6.16 -7.34 -5.14
C SER A 43 4.82 -6.82 -4.63
N PHE A 44 4.50 -7.14 -3.38
CA PHE A 44 3.22 -6.81 -2.75
C PHE A 44 3.40 -5.85 -1.59
N PHE A 45 2.36 -5.10 -1.27
CA PHE A 45 2.39 -4.11 -0.20
C PHE A 45 1.09 -4.09 0.63
N PHE A 46 1.19 -4.49 1.89
CA PHE A 46 0.06 -4.60 2.83
C PHE A 46 0.17 -3.60 3.98
N SER A 47 -0.97 -3.20 4.53
CA SER A 47 -1.09 -2.53 5.84
C SER A 47 -1.26 -3.58 6.92
N ASN A 48 -0.74 -3.33 8.13
CA ASN A 48 -0.99 -4.12 9.33
C ASN A 48 -1.70 -3.26 10.38
N GLY A 49 -2.92 -3.63 10.76
CA GLY A 49 -3.70 -2.98 11.82
C GLY A 49 -3.83 -3.86 13.06
N ILE A 50 -4.88 -3.60 13.85
CA ILE A 50 -5.11 -4.26 15.15
C ILE A 50 -6.03 -5.49 15.03
N ASP A 51 -6.84 -5.55 13.97
CA ASP A 51 -7.74 -6.67 13.69
C ASP A 51 -7.01 -8.03 13.66
N PRO A 52 -7.63 -9.11 14.16
CA PRO A 52 -6.97 -10.40 14.34
C PRO A 52 -6.40 -10.97 13.02
N GLU A 53 -7.07 -10.76 11.90
CA GLU A 53 -6.69 -11.28 10.59
C GLU A 53 -5.33 -10.76 10.11
N TYR A 54 -4.88 -9.60 10.62
CA TYR A 54 -3.53 -9.08 10.33
C TYR A 54 -2.41 -9.98 10.84
N SER A 55 -2.67 -10.82 11.85
CA SER A 55 -1.69 -11.80 12.34
C SER A 55 -1.38 -12.91 11.33
N VAL A 56 -2.22 -13.09 10.30
CA VAL A 56 -2.08 -14.16 9.28
C VAL A 56 -2.10 -13.64 7.85
N ILE A 57 -2.18 -12.32 7.63
CA ILE A 57 -2.36 -11.73 6.29
C ILE A 57 -1.26 -12.14 5.30
N GLY A 58 0.00 -12.20 5.75
CA GLY A 58 1.16 -12.53 4.93
C GLY A 58 1.23 -14.00 4.56
N ARG A 59 1.04 -14.91 5.54
CA ARG A 59 1.01 -16.36 5.27
C ARG A 59 -0.16 -16.76 4.37
N VAL A 60 -1.34 -16.18 4.52
CA VAL A 60 -2.47 -16.44 3.61
C VAL A 60 -2.12 -15.95 2.20
N ALA A 61 -1.58 -14.72 2.06
CA ALA A 61 -1.15 -14.20 0.76
C ALA A 61 -0.14 -15.13 0.07
N ARG A 62 0.89 -15.58 0.81
CA ARG A 62 1.89 -16.54 0.29
C ARG A 62 1.26 -17.87 -0.13
N ARG A 63 0.36 -18.42 0.68
CA ARG A 63 -0.27 -19.72 0.41
C ARG A 63 -1.15 -19.69 -0.84
N ILE A 64 -2.02 -18.68 -0.96
CA ILE A 64 -2.88 -18.48 -2.14
C ILE A 64 -2.03 -18.29 -3.40
N TRP A 65 -1.04 -17.39 -3.34
CA TRP A 65 -0.17 -17.10 -4.48
C TRP A 65 0.62 -18.33 -4.93
N ALA A 66 1.27 -19.05 -4.02
CA ALA A 66 2.06 -20.23 -4.34
C ALA A 66 1.19 -21.33 -4.98
N LYS A 67 -0.01 -21.58 -4.43
CA LYS A 67 -0.97 -22.54 -5.01
C LYS A 67 -1.39 -22.12 -6.42
N ALA A 68 -1.75 -20.87 -6.63
CA ALA A 68 -2.17 -20.37 -7.95
C ALA A 68 -1.03 -20.43 -8.98
N MET A 69 0.15 -19.92 -8.64
CA MET A 69 1.32 -19.93 -9.51
C MET A 69 1.71 -21.36 -9.92
N LYS A 70 1.71 -22.30 -8.97
CA LYS A 70 2.04 -23.70 -9.23
C LYS A 70 0.98 -24.41 -10.07
N ASN A 71 -0.27 -24.37 -9.62
CA ASN A 71 -1.30 -25.28 -10.13
C ASN A 71 -2.08 -24.69 -11.32
N LYS A 72 -2.27 -23.37 -11.37
CA LYS A 72 -3.00 -22.69 -12.43
C LYS A 72 -2.07 -22.18 -13.53
N TYR A 73 -0.97 -21.53 -13.15
CA TYR A 73 -0.08 -20.86 -14.10
C TYR A 73 1.18 -21.64 -14.47
N GLY A 74 1.48 -22.76 -13.78
CA GLY A 74 2.64 -23.60 -14.07
C GLY A 74 4.00 -22.95 -13.81
N GLY A 75 4.06 -21.89 -12.98
CA GLY A 75 5.27 -21.15 -12.67
C GLY A 75 6.27 -21.93 -11.82
N ASN A 76 7.55 -21.61 -11.99
CA ASN A 76 8.65 -22.24 -11.25
C ASN A 76 8.65 -21.86 -9.74
N ALA A 77 9.57 -22.46 -8.98
CA ALA A 77 9.68 -22.24 -7.54
C ALA A 77 9.87 -20.77 -7.15
N ARG A 78 10.56 -19.97 -7.98
CA ARG A 78 10.78 -18.54 -7.73
C ARG A 78 9.51 -17.73 -7.99
N SER A 79 8.73 -18.08 -9.01
CA SER A 79 7.43 -17.46 -9.32
C SER A 79 6.39 -17.72 -8.23
N GLN A 80 6.49 -18.85 -7.52
CA GLN A 80 5.63 -19.20 -6.38
C GLN A 80 5.93 -18.39 -5.11
N MET A 81 7.07 -17.69 -5.03
CA MET A 81 7.47 -16.92 -3.85
C MET A 81 6.89 -15.50 -3.88
N LEU A 82 5.76 -15.29 -3.19
CA LEU A 82 5.21 -13.96 -2.96
C LEU A 82 6.10 -13.20 -1.96
N LYS A 83 6.73 -12.13 -2.44
CA LYS A 83 7.52 -11.20 -1.62
C LYS A 83 6.68 -9.96 -1.32
N TYR A 84 6.70 -9.50 -0.07
CA TYR A 84 5.88 -8.36 0.33
C TYR A 84 6.56 -7.44 1.36
N HIS A 85 6.19 -6.17 1.28
CA HIS A 85 6.43 -5.16 2.29
C HIS A 85 5.17 -5.00 3.16
N ILE A 86 5.36 -4.79 4.47
CA ILE A 86 4.31 -4.37 5.39
C ILE A 86 4.64 -2.97 5.90
N GLN A 87 3.62 -2.11 5.99
CA GLN A 87 3.65 -0.90 6.79
C GLN A 87 2.58 -0.99 7.88
N THR A 88 2.89 -0.55 9.09
CA THR A 88 1.90 -0.41 10.18
C THR A 88 0.78 0.55 9.77
N SER A 89 -0.42 0.42 10.30
CA SER A 89 -1.57 1.19 9.83
C SER A 89 -1.55 2.62 10.37
N GLY A 90 -1.47 3.61 9.48
CA GLY A 90 -1.56 5.02 9.86
C GLY A 90 -2.95 5.41 10.39
N ARG A 91 -4.02 4.79 9.86
CA ARG A 91 -5.40 4.99 10.32
C ARG A 91 -5.62 4.56 11.78
N SER A 92 -4.81 3.62 12.27
CA SER A 92 -4.87 3.16 13.66
C SER A 92 -4.21 4.14 14.65
N LEU A 93 -3.48 5.14 14.14
CA LEU A 93 -2.82 6.14 14.95
C LEU A 93 -3.70 7.39 15.08
N HIS A 94 -3.66 8.03 16.24
CA HIS A 94 -4.58 9.11 16.59
C HIS A 94 -3.84 10.37 16.98
N ALA A 95 -4.45 11.53 16.72
CA ALA A 95 -3.89 12.83 17.07
C ALA A 95 -4.10 13.18 18.57
N GLN A 96 -4.97 12.43 19.23
CA GLN A 96 -5.16 12.36 20.67
C GLN A 96 -4.19 11.36 21.30
N GLU A 97 -3.64 11.69 22.47
CA GLU A 97 -2.77 10.80 23.26
C GLU A 97 -1.71 10.11 22.37
N ILE A 98 -0.97 10.91 21.60
CA ILE A 98 -0.08 10.42 20.53
C ILE A 98 0.98 9.44 21.03
N ASP A 99 1.37 9.50 22.31
CA ASP A 99 2.31 8.55 22.90
C ASP A 99 1.78 7.10 22.91
N PHE A 100 0.46 6.90 22.87
CA PHE A 100 -0.14 5.57 22.76
C PHE A 100 0.05 4.93 21.38
N ASN A 101 0.41 5.73 20.37
CA ASN A 101 0.62 5.24 19.02
C ASN A 101 1.83 4.30 18.93
N ASP A 102 2.91 4.53 19.70
CA ASP A 102 4.05 3.62 19.74
C ASP A 102 3.66 2.20 20.20
N ILE A 103 2.69 2.10 21.11
CA ILE A 103 2.17 0.82 21.59
C ILE A 103 1.46 0.07 20.46
N ARG A 104 0.59 0.76 19.73
CA ARG A 104 -0.14 0.19 18.57
C ARG A 104 0.84 -0.26 17.48
N THR A 105 1.77 0.62 17.11
CA THR A 105 2.82 0.34 16.12
C THR A 105 3.68 -0.84 16.53
N THR A 106 4.03 -0.97 17.81
CA THR A 106 4.81 -2.11 18.33
C THR A 106 4.10 -3.45 18.14
N LEU A 107 2.80 -3.52 18.45
CA LEU A 107 2.02 -4.75 18.26
C LEU A 107 1.86 -5.11 16.78
N GLN A 108 1.63 -4.12 15.93
CA GLN A 108 1.51 -4.31 14.48
C GLN A 108 2.82 -4.77 13.84
N ALA A 109 3.95 -4.20 14.29
CA ALA A 109 5.29 -4.61 13.89
C ALA A 109 5.60 -6.04 14.33
N LEU A 110 5.15 -6.42 15.54
CA LEU A 110 5.32 -7.78 16.05
C LEU A 110 4.59 -8.81 15.18
N TYR A 111 3.33 -8.56 14.81
CA TYR A 111 2.60 -9.41 13.86
C TYR A 111 3.34 -9.55 12.54
N ALA A 112 3.85 -8.44 11.98
CA ALA A 112 4.57 -8.45 10.71
C ALA A 112 5.85 -9.31 10.77
N ILE A 113 6.62 -9.17 11.85
CA ILE A 113 7.88 -9.92 12.05
C ILE A 113 7.60 -11.41 12.32
N TYR A 114 6.63 -11.72 13.17
CA TYR A 114 6.27 -13.12 13.47
C TYR A 114 5.70 -13.87 12.26
N ASP A 115 5.03 -13.16 11.36
CA ASP A 115 4.59 -13.73 10.08
C ASP A 115 5.66 -13.62 8.97
N ASN A 116 6.92 -13.37 9.35
CA ASN A 116 8.10 -13.40 8.48
C ASN A 116 7.96 -12.52 7.23
N CYS A 117 7.63 -11.25 7.42
CA CYS A 117 7.59 -10.27 6.32
C CYS A 117 8.98 -10.04 5.69
N ASN A 118 9.03 -9.71 4.39
CA ASN A 118 10.32 -9.45 3.73
C ASN A 118 10.87 -8.05 3.99
N SER A 119 9.99 -7.10 4.33
CA SER A 119 10.34 -5.71 4.60
C SER A 119 9.25 -5.07 5.46
N LEU A 120 9.65 -4.19 6.38
CA LEU A 120 8.76 -3.55 7.35
C LEU A 120 9.02 -2.04 7.44
N HIS A 121 7.95 -1.24 7.38
CA HIS A 121 7.92 0.15 7.80
C HIS A 121 7.10 0.28 9.09
N THR A 122 7.68 0.94 10.08
CA THR A 122 7.03 1.28 11.35
C THR A 122 6.75 2.76 11.36
N ASN A 123 5.49 3.11 11.56
CA ASN A 123 5.06 4.49 11.61
C ASN A 123 5.51 5.17 12.89
N ALA A 124 5.66 6.47 12.80
CA ALA A 124 5.97 7.36 13.89
C ALA A 124 4.76 7.63 14.78
N TYR A 125 4.99 7.92 16.07
CA TYR A 125 3.93 8.20 17.03
C TYR A 125 3.12 9.47 16.69
N ASP A 126 3.72 10.42 15.97
CA ASP A 126 3.12 11.69 15.53
C ASP A 126 2.53 11.66 14.11
N GLU A 127 2.40 10.49 13.48
CA GLU A 127 1.95 10.34 12.08
C GLU A 127 0.56 10.94 11.82
N ALA A 128 -0.33 10.92 12.83
CA ALA A 128 -1.67 11.50 12.70
C ALA A 128 -1.65 13.04 12.56
N ILE A 129 -0.49 13.68 12.75
CA ILE A 129 -0.34 15.13 12.84
C ILE A 129 0.59 15.67 11.74
N THR A 130 1.78 15.12 11.59
CA THR A 130 2.83 15.67 10.71
C THR A 130 3.69 14.56 10.11
N THR A 131 4.49 14.92 9.10
CA THR A 131 5.60 14.07 8.68
C THR A 131 6.59 13.92 9.83
N PRO A 132 7.17 12.71 10.04
CA PRO A 132 8.00 12.41 11.20
C PRO A 132 9.22 13.34 11.33
N THR A 133 9.47 13.82 12.55
CA THR A 133 10.74 14.48 12.91
C THR A 133 11.87 13.46 13.06
N GLU A 134 13.13 13.91 13.11
CA GLU A 134 14.28 13.00 13.34
C GLU A 134 14.12 12.20 14.65
N GLU A 135 13.60 12.83 15.71
CA GLU A 135 13.35 12.17 17.00
C GLU A 135 12.25 11.11 16.88
N SER A 136 11.15 11.45 16.20
CA SER A 136 10.03 10.55 15.97
C SER A 136 10.41 9.33 15.11
N VAL A 137 11.23 9.54 14.06
CA VAL A 137 11.79 8.45 13.25
C VAL A 137 12.67 7.53 14.08
N ARG A 138 13.47 8.06 15.03
CA ARG A 138 14.30 7.22 15.91
C ARG A 138 13.45 6.31 16.79
N ARG A 139 12.33 6.79 17.34
CA ARG A 139 11.38 5.96 18.11
C ARG A 139 10.77 4.86 17.25
N ALA A 140 10.29 5.22 16.06
CA ALA A 140 9.72 4.25 15.13
C ALA A 140 10.73 3.16 14.73
N MET A 141 11.97 3.53 14.41
CA MET A 141 13.05 2.59 14.11
C MET A 141 13.43 1.71 15.31
N ALA A 142 13.41 2.27 16.52
CA ALA A 142 13.74 1.53 17.74
C ALA A 142 12.77 0.36 17.99
N ILE A 143 11.50 0.47 17.60
CA ILE A 143 10.53 -0.64 17.68
C ILE A 143 11.06 -1.88 16.96
N GLN A 144 11.48 -1.73 15.69
CA GLN A 144 12.02 -2.84 14.92
C GLN A 144 13.33 -3.37 15.52
N LEU A 145 14.20 -2.49 16.03
CA LEU A 145 15.46 -2.88 16.63
C LEU A 145 15.25 -3.69 17.91
N ILE A 146 14.35 -3.27 18.79
CA ILE A 146 14.03 -3.96 20.05
C ILE A 146 13.44 -5.35 19.74
N ILE A 147 12.46 -5.44 18.83
CA ILE A 147 11.88 -6.74 18.45
C ILE A 147 12.97 -7.65 17.88
N ASN A 148 13.80 -7.17 16.94
CA ASN A 148 14.77 -8.02 16.25
C ASN A 148 16.03 -8.34 17.07
N LYS A 149 16.40 -7.52 18.06
CA LYS A 149 17.67 -7.66 18.81
C LYS A 149 17.49 -8.04 20.27
N GLU A 150 16.38 -7.66 20.90
CA GLU A 150 16.17 -7.85 22.34
C GLU A 150 15.07 -8.87 22.66
N LEU A 151 13.97 -8.89 21.88
CA LEU A 151 12.84 -9.79 22.16
C LEU A 151 13.23 -11.26 21.95
N GLY A 152 13.28 -12.03 23.03
CA GLY A 152 13.79 -13.40 23.01
C GLY A 152 13.08 -14.36 22.06
N LEU A 153 11.74 -14.26 21.93
CA LEU A 153 10.97 -15.15 21.06
C LEU A 153 11.22 -14.89 19.56
N ALA A 154 11.61 -13.67 19.19
CA ALA A 154 11.95 -13.32 17.80
C ALA A 154 13.25 -13.99 17.29
N LYS A 155 13.99 -14.69 18.16
CA LYS A 155 15.10 -15.58 17.74
C LYS A 155 14.61 -16.85 17.03
N ASN A 156 13.34 -17.22 17.23
CA ASN A 156 12.68 -18.25 16.44
C ASN A 156 12.01 -17.58 15.24
N GLU A 157 12.26 -18.09 14.02
CA GLU A 157 11.80 -17.48 12.76
C GLU A 157 10.43 -18.01 12.29
N ASN A 158 9.84 -18.95 13.01
CA ASN A 158 8.52 -19.51 12.75
C ASN A 158 7.66 -19.66 14.03
N PRO A 159 7.61 -18.66 14.93
CA PRO A 159 7.11 -18.83 16.29
C PRO A 159 5.60 -19.07 16.36
N ILE A 160 4.88 -18.76 15.27
CA ILE A 160 3.43 -18.90 15.17
C ILE A 160 2.98 -20.19 14.46
N GLN A 161 3.91 -21.03 13.96
CA GLN A 161 3.56 -22.34 13.39
C GLN A 161 3.11 -23.30 14.50
N GLY A 162 2.01 -24.02 14.26
CA GLY A 162 1.44 -24.97 15.22
C GLY A 162 0.55 -24.33 16.29
N SER A 163 0.38 -23.00 16.29
CA SER A 163 -0.61 -22.31 17.13
C SER A 163 -2.01 -22.56 16.61
N PHE A 164 -2.90 -23.13 17.44
CA PHE A 164 -4.26 -23.50 17.02
C PHE A 164 -5.04 -22.32 16.44
N ILE A 165 -4.99 -21.15 17.10
CA ILE A 165 -5.69 -19.95 16.62
C ILE A 165 -5.09 -19.43 15.31
N ILE A 166 -3.77 -19.53 15.11
CA ILE A 166 -3.13 -19.06 13.89
C ILE A 166 -3.49 -19.96 12.72
N GLU A 167 -3.44 -21.29 12.89
CA GLU A 167 -3.82 -22.23 11.82
C GLU A 167 -5.30 -22.07 11.45
N GLU A 168 -6.20 -22.01 12.44
CA GLU A 168 -7.64 -21.81 12.19
C GLU A 168 -7.92 -20.47 11.51
N LEU A 169 -7.34 -19.37 12.02
CA LEU A 169 -7.53 -18.06 11.42
C LEU A 169 -6.95 -17.97 10.02
N THR A 170 -5.85 -18.68 9.74
CA THR A 170 -5.28 -18.77 8.39
C THR A 170 -6.28 -19.40 7.42
N ASP A 171 -6.94 -20.48 7.82
CA ASP A 171 -7.91 -21.18 6.98
C ASP A 171 -9.18 -20.34 6.78
N LEU A 172 -9.69 -19.69 7.84
CA LEU A 172 -10.84 -18.78 7.76
C LEU A 172 -10.58 -17.59 6.84
N VAL A 173 -9.41 -16.96 6.96
CA VAL A 173 -9.03 -15.81 6.12
C VAL A 173 -8.79 -16.24 4.67
N GLU A 174 -8.16 -17.40 4.43
CA GLU A 174 -7.99 -17.94 3.06
C GLU A 174 -9.36 -18.15 2.40
N GLU A 175 -10.29 -18.82 3.07
CA GLU A 175 -11.64 -19.08 2.55
C GLU A 175 -12.40 -17.78 2.29
N ALA A 176 -12.36 -16.82 3.21
CA ALA A 176 -13.03 -15.54 3.04
C ALA A 176 -12.50 -14.73 1.84
N VAL A 177 -11.18 -14.82 1.59
CA VAL A 177 -10.55 -14.20 0.41
C VAL A 177 -10.97 -14.90 -0.88
N LEU A 178 -11.04 -16.23 -0.90
CA LEU A 178 -11.50 -16.98 -2.07
C LEU A 178 -12.97 -16.66 -2.40
N ALA A 179 -13.83 -16.58 -1.39
CA ALA A 179 -15.22 -16.16 -1.58
C ALA A 179 -15.32 -14.71 -2.13
N GLU A 180 -14.38 -13.82 -1.79
CA GLU A 180 -14.32 -12.49 -2.38
C GLU A 180 -13.85 -12.53 -3.85
N PHE A 181 -12.97 -13.46 -4.21
CA PHE A 181 -12.61 -13.67 -5.62
C PHE A 181 -13.80 -14.13 -6.46
N ASP A 182 -14.68 -14.97 -5.92
CA ASP A 182 -15.90 -15.37 -6.62
C ASP A 182 -16.81 -14.16 -6.86
N ARG A 183 -17.01 -13.31 -5.85
CA ARG A 183 -17.77 -12.05 -5.98
C ARG A 183 -17.17 -11.11 -7.04
N LEU A 184 -15.85 -11.01 -7.13
CA LEU A 184 -15.19 -10.25 -8.20
C LEU A 184 -15.41 -10.91 -9.57
N THR A 185 -15.31 -12.23 -9.65
CA THR A 185 -15.46 -12.99 -10.91
C THR A 185 -16.86 -12.85 -11.49
N GLU A 186 -17.90 -12.94 -10.65
CA GLU A 186 -19.30 -12.70 -11.03
C GLU A 186 -19.54 -11.31 -11.64
N ARG A 187 -18.67 -10.34 -11.34
CA ARG A 187 -18.73 -8.96 -11.83
C ARG A 187 -17.82 -8.71 -13.03
N GLY A 188 -17.32 -9.76 -13.69
CA GLY A 188 -16.39 -9.62 -14.82
C GLY A 188 -14.93 -9.42 -14.38
N GLY A 189 -14.56 -9.97 -13.23
CA GLY A 189 -13.23 -9.82 -12.65
C GLY A 189 -12.99 -8.41 -12.11
N VAL A 190 -11.73 -8.08 -11.83
CA VAL A 190 -11.36 -6.78 -11.23
C VAL A 190 -11.79 -5.59 -12.08
N LEU A 191 -11.59 -5.66 -13.41
CA LEU A 191 -11.91 -4.55 -14.31
C LEU A 191 -13.43 -4.33 -14.41
N GLY A 192 -14.23 -5.39 -14.57
CA GLY A 192 -15.69 -5.26 -14.58
C GLY A 192 -16.23 -4.78 -13.24
N ALA A 193 -15.68 -5.26 -12.12
CA ALA A 193 -16.02 -4.76 -10.79
C ALA A 193 -15.68 -3.27 -10.60
N MET A 194 -14.59 -2.78 -11.22
CA MET A 194 -14.23 -1.37 -11.22
C MET A 194 -15.22 -0.52 -12.03
N GLU A 195 -15.75 -1.04 -13.15
CA GLU A 195 -16.78 -0.35 -13.93
C GLU A 195 -18.06 -0.12 -13.12
N THR A 196 -18.44 -1.08 -12.28
CA THR A 196 -19.61 -0.96 -11.37
C THR A 196 -19.27 -0.35 -10.01
N MET A 197 -18.05 0.16 -9.82
CA MET A 197 -17.57 0.73 -8.55
C MET A 197 -17.64 -0.20 -7.34
N TYR A 198 -17.63 -1.52 -7.54
CA TYR A 198 -17.84 -2.49 -6.47
C TYR A 198 -16.80 -2.35 -5.35
N GLN A 199 -15.51 -2.38 -5.70
CA GLN A 199 -14.45 -2.27 -4.70
C GLN A 199 -14.53 -0.93 -3.97
N ARG A 200 -14.77 0.17 -4.71
CA ARG A 200 -14.85 1.51 -4.12
C ARG A 200 -16.04 1.63 -3.17
N GLY A 201 -17.21 1.18 -3.57
CA GLY A 201 -18.43 1.17 -2.75
C GLY A 201 -18.22 0.36 -1.47
N LYS A 202 -17.71 -0.87 -1.60
CA LYS A 202 -17.44 -1.74 -0.45
C LYS A 202 -16.43 -1.13 0.54
N ILE A 203 -15.35 -0.53 0.04
CA ILE A 203 -14.36 0.18 0.89
C ILE A 203 -15.04 1.34 1.65
N GLN A 204 -15.92 2.09 0.99
CA GLN A 204 -16.64 3.20 1.63
C GLN A 204 -17.63 2.70 2.69
N GLU A 205 -18.35 1.61 2.42
CA GLU A 205 -19.26 0.97 3.37
C GLU A 205 -18.51 0.49 4.63
N GLU A 206 -17.39 -0.22 4.45
CA GLU A 206 -16.54 -0.69 5.56
C GLU A 206 -15.93 0.48 6.35
N SER A 207 -15.52 1.54 5.66
CA SER A 207 -14.99 2.76 6.27
C SER A 207 -16.05 3.47 7.13
N LEU A 208 -17.27 3.61 6.61
CA LEU A 208 -18.39 4.22 7.32
C LEU A 208 -18.80 3.39 8.54
N TYR A 209 -18.83 2.07 8.40
CA TYR A 209 -19.10 1.16 9.50
C TYR A 209 -18.11 1.35 10.64
N TYR A 210 -16.80 1.33 10.34
CA TYR A 210 -15.75 1.57 11.33
C TYR A 210 -15.89 2.94 12.02
N GLU A 211 -16.04 4.04 11.26
CA GLU A 211 -16.18 5.37 11.87
C GLU A 211 -17.45 5.48 12.73
N THR A 212 -18.53 4.82 12.33
CA THR A 212 -19.77 4.75 13.12
C THR A 212 -19.52 4.07 14.46
N LEU A 213 -18.87 2.90 14.48
CA LEU A 213 -18.55 2.20 15.72
C LEU A 213 -17.58 2.98 16.62
N LYS A 214 -16.60 3.65 16.01
CA LYS A 214 -15.66 4.53 16.72
C LYS A 214 -16.36 5.72 17.37
N HIS A 215 -17.28 6.38 16.66
CA HIS A 215 -18.01 7.53 17.17
C HIS A 215 -19.06 7.17 18.23
N THR A 216 -19.74 6.04 18.06
CA THR A 216 -20.71 5.53 19.05
C THR A 216 -20.03 4.97 20.31
N GLY A 217 -18.77 4.57 20.21
CA GLY A 217 -18.01 3.96 21.30
C GLY A 217 -18.15 2.44 21.38
N GLU A 218 -18.91 1.82 20.48
CA GLU A 218 -19.04 0.36 20.37
C GLU A 218 -17.71 -0.30 20.01
N PHE A 219 -16.85 0.40 19.25
CA PHE A 219 -15.47 0.01 19.03
C PHE A 219 -14.55 0.83 19.95
N PRO A 220 -13.99 0.23 21.02
CA PRO A 220 -13.21 0.97 22.01
C PRO A 220 -11.86 1.40 21.45
N ILE A 221 -11.58 2.69 21.54
CA ILE A 221 -10.29 3.29 21.19
C ILE A 221 -9.75 4.06 22.39
N ILE A 222 -8.71 3.49 23.00
CA ILE A 222 -8.03 4.02 24.18
C ILE A 222 -7.46 5.41 23.89
N GLY A 223 -7.83 6.39 24.71
CA GLY A 223 -7.43 7.79 24.56
C GLY A 223 -8.27 8.58 23.55
N VAL A 224 -9.29 7.97 22.92
CA VAL A 224 -10.15 8.66 21.94
C VAL A 224 -11.61 8.67 22.37
N ASN A 225 -12.24 7.51 22.54
CA ASN A 225 -13.64 7.39 22.97
C ASN A 225 -13.80 6.74 24.36
N THR A 226 -12.74 6.13 24.87
CA THR A 226 -12.67 5.54 26.21
C THR A 226 -11.28 5.74 26.81
N PHE A 227 -11.15 5.57 28.14
CA PHE A 227 -9.92 5.84 28.89
C PHE A 227 -9.38 7.26 28.63
N LEU A 228 -10.23 8.26 28.83
CA LEU A 228 -9.88 9.67 28.67
C LEU A 228 -9.22 10.21 29.95
N SER A 229 -8.29 11.16 29.81
CA SER A 229 -7.71 11.83 30.97
C SER A 229 -8.74 12.71 31.69
N SER A 230 -8.44 13.15 32.91
CA SER A 230 -9.29 14.11 33.65
C SER A 230 -9.45 15.47 32.93
N LYS A 231 -8.59 15.76 31.96
CA LYS A 231 -8.66 16.95 31.08
C LYS A 231 -9.34 16.63 29.73
N GLY A 232 -9.93 15.44 29.57
CA GLY A 232 -10.40 14.92 28.29
C GLY A 232 -9.25 14.34 27.45
N SER A 233 -9.36 14.42 26.13
CA SER A 233 -8.30 14.00 25.22
C SER A 233 -8.13 15.01 24.07
N PRO A 234 -7.46 16.14 24.33
CA PRO A 234 -7.26 17.17 23.32
C PRO A 234 -6.28 16.69 22.25
N THR A 235 -6.54 17.07 21.01
CA THR A 235 -5.58 16.88 19.91
C THR A 235 -4.28 17.60 20.23
N VAL A 236 -3.16 16.90 20.10
CA VAL A 236 -1.84 17.50 20.26
C VAL A 236 -1.56 18.37 19.04
N LEU A 237 -1.21 19.64 19.27
CA LEU A 237 -0.68 20.50 18.21
C LEU A 237 0.85 20.34 18.20
N PRO A 238 1.45 19.99 17.06
CA PRO A 238 2.89 19.80 16.96
C PRO A 238 3.57 21.15 17.14
N GLN A 239 4.68 21.18 17.88
CA GLN A 239 5.49 22.40 18.03
C GLN A 239 6.19 22.77 16.72
N GLU A 240 6.52 21.76 15.91
CA GLU A 240 7.19 21.90 14.63
C GLU A 240 6.43 21.10 13.57
N VAL A 241 6.10 21.76 12.45
CA VAL A 241 5.55 21.10 11.27
C VAL A 241 6.57 21.25 10.17
N ILE A 242 7.11 20.13 9.69
CA ILE A 242 8.06 20.15 8.58
C ILE A 242 7.27 20.53 7.31
N ARG A 243 7.61 21.68 6.74
CA ARG A 243 7.02 22.19 5.50
C ARG A 243 8.11 22.75 4.61
N ALA A 244 7.90 22.66 3.30
CA ALA A 244 8.82 23.25 2.33
C ALA A 244 8.89 24.77 2.50
N THR A 245 10.10 25.31 2.52
CA THR A 245 10.38 26.74 2.66
C THR A 245 10.04 27.49 1.36
N THR A 246 10.00 28.83 1.42
CA THR A 246 9.79 29.65 0.21
C THR A 246 10.99 29.52 -0.73
N GLU A 247 12.19 29.49 -0.16
CA GLU A 247 13.46 29.39 -0.86
C GLU A 247 13.56 28.07 -1.63
N GLU A 248 13.12 26.96 -1.04
CA GLU A 248 13.06 25.65 -1.71
C GLU A 248 12.08 25.66 -2.90
N LYS A 249 10.92 26.31 -2.75
CA LYS A 249 9.93 26.43 -3.83
C LYS A 249 10.48 27.28 -4.97
N GLU A 250 11.07 28.43 -4.65
CA GLU A 250 11.68 29.32 -5.65
C GLU A 250 12.84 28.64 -6.37
N TYR A 251 13.66 27.88 -5.63
CA TYR A 251 14.72 27.06 -6.20
C TYR A 251 14.17 26.04 -7.20
N GLN A 252 13.15 25.25 -6.84
CA GLN A 252 12.53 24.28 -7.75
C GLN A 252 11.93 24.94 -9.00
N ILE A 253 11.30 26.12 -8.86
CA ILE A 253 10.78 26.90 -9.99
C ILE A 253 11.92 27.36 -10.91
N LYS A 254 13.02 27.85 -10.33
CA LYS A 254 14.19 28.29 -11.09
C LYS A 254 14.81 27.13 -11.86
N MET A 255 15.07 26.00 -11.20
CA MET A 255 15.61 24.79 -11.84
C MET A 255 14.73 24.29 -12.98
N LEU A 256 13.41 24.31 -12.81
CA LEU A 256 12.48 23.95 -13.87
C LEU A 256 12.57 24.89 -15.08
N LYS A 257 12.63 26.20 -14.85
CA LYS A 257 12.76 27.20 -15.93
C LYS A 257 14.09 27.04 -16.67
N GLU A 258 15.17 26.81 -15.96
CA GLU A 258 16.49 26.57 -16.54
C GLU A 258 16.52 25.31 -17.42
N LEU A 259 15.95 24.20 -16.93
CA LEU A 259 15.79 22.97 -17.72
C LEU A 259 15.00 23.23 -19.01
N GLN A 260 13.86 23.91 -18.90
CA GLN A 260 13.00 24.22 -20.04
C GLN A 260 13.67 25.15 -21.04
N GLN A 261 14.42 26.14 -20.57
CA GLN A 261 15.16 27.07 -21.42
C GLN A 261 16.31 26.36 -22.13
N PHE A 262 17.06 25.52 -21.41
CA PHE A 262 18.20 24.80 -21.95
C PHE A 262 17.80 23.81 -23.06
N HIS A 263 16.67 23.13 -22.91
CA HIS A 263 16.13 22.17 -23.90
C HIS A 263 15.00 22.74 -24.76
N ALA A 264 14.88 24.06 -24.87
CA ALA A 264 13.76 24.70 -25.58
C ALA A 264 13.67 24.29 -27.07
N THR A 265 14.81 24.01 -27.71
CA THR A 265 14.87 23.56 -29.11
C THR A 265 14.50 22.09 -29.29
N ASP A 266 14.91 21.24 -28.35
CA ASP A 266 14.87 19.79 -28.52
C ASP A 266 13.56 19.19 -27.98
N ALA A 267 13.03 19.76 -26.89
CA ALA A 267 11.85 19.26 -26.20
C ALA A 267 10.62 19.10 -27.09
N PRO A 268 10.25 20.04 -28.00
CA PRO A 268 9.06 19.88 -28.84
C PRO A 268 9.13 18.64 -29.74
N ALA A 269 10.29 18.34 -30.32
CA ALA A 269 10.45 17.19 -31.22
C ALA A 269 10.31 15.87 -30.46
N VAL A 270 10.95 15.77 -29.29
CA VAL A 270 10.93 14.54 -28.47
C VAL A 270 9.56 14.30 -27.83
N LEU A 271 8.85 15.36 -27.41
CA LEU A 271 7.45 15.24 -26.96
C LEU A 271 6.52 14.79 -28.09
N LYS A 272 6.76 15.25 -29.32
CA LYS A 272 6.00 14.79 -30.48
C LYS A 272 6.23 13.32 -30.77
N GLU A 273 7.47 12.84 -30.65
CA GLU A 273 7.78 11.41 -30.76
C GLU A 273 7.06 10.59 -29.69
N LEU A 274 7.01 11.07 -28.45
CA LEU A 274 6.26 10.43 -27.36
C LEU A 274 4.76 10.31 -27.69
N GLN A 275 4.16 11.38 -28.21
CA GLN A 275 2.76 11.37 -28.64
C GLN A 275 2.51 10.38 -29.78
N ASP A 276 3.38 10.41 -30.79
CA ASP A 276 3.27 9.52 -31.94
C ASP A 276 3.49 8.05 -31.53
N ALA A 277 4.34 7.77 -30.55
CA ALA A 277 4.50 6.45 -29.97
C ALA A 277 3.23 5.95 -29.27
N ALA A 278 2.54 6.83 -28.51
CA ALA A 278 1.27 6.50 -27.87
C ALA A 278 0.19 6.16 -28.90
N VAL A 279 0.02 7.02 -29.92
CA VAL A 279 -1.00 6.83 -30.97
C VAL A 279 -0.74 5.59 -31.80
N ARG A 280 0.54 5.27 -32.07
CA ARG A 280 0.93 4.09 -32.85
C ARG A 280 1.09 2.82 -32.00
N ASN A 281 0.67 2.85 -30.72
CA ASN A 281 0.74 1.72 -29.80
C ASN A 281 2.15 1.10 -29.69
N LYS A 282 3.18 1.95 -29.69
CA LYS A 282 4.58 1.54 -29.49
C LYS A 282 4.89 1.36 -28.00
N ASN A 283 6.07 0.83 -27.69
CA ASN A 283 6.55 0.74 -26.32
C ASN A 283 6.83 2.16 -25.75
N MET A 284 5.97 2.61 -24.85
CA MET A 284 6.06 3.94 -24.25
C MET A 284 7.27 4.12 -23.35
N PHE A 285 7.65 3.07 -22.60
CA PHE A 285 8.76 3.15 -21.66
C PHE A 285 10.10 3.39 -22.37
N ALA A 286 10.32 2.74 -23.51
CA ALA A 286 11.51 2.95 -24.33
C ALA A 286 11.66 4.42 -24.78
N VAL A 287 10.56 5.08 -25.14
CA VAL A 287 10.56 6.48 -25.54
C VAL A 287 10.72 7.40 -24.33
N LEU A 288 10.09 7.07 -23.20
CA LEU A 288 10.24 7.82 -21.95
C LEU A 288 11.70 7.87 -21.44
N MET A 289 12.50 6.82 -21.68
CA MET A 289 13.94 6.82 -21.34
C MET A 289 14.70 7.95 -22.02
N GLU A 290 14.28 8.37 -23.22
CA GLU A 290 14.88 9.48 -23.96
C GLU A 290 14.23 10.82 -23.59
N VAL A 291 12.90 10.85 -23.51
CA VAL A 291 12.14 12.09 -23.21
C VAL A 291 12.51 12.66 -21.84
N CYS A 292 12.69 11.82 -20.82
CA CYS A 292 13.02 12.26 -19.46
C CYS A 292 14.40 12.93 -19.34
N LYS A 293 15.27 12.82 -20.35
CA LYS A 293 16.57 13.51 -20.36
C LYS A 293 16.44 15.00 -20.66
N VAL A 294 15.37 15.41 -21.33
CA VAL A 294 15.21 16.77 -21.89
C VAL A 294 13.88 17.44 -21.51
N CYS A 295 12.90 16.68 -21.03
CA CYS A 295 11.57 17.18 -20.67
C CYS A 295 11.27 16.98 -19.19
N SER A 296 10.60 17.98 -18.60
CA SER A 296 10.04 17.89 -17.26
C SER A 296 8.83 16.96 -17.18
N LEU A 297 8.51 16.48 -15.97
CA LEU A 297 7.32 15.68 -15.68
C LEU A 297 6.02 16.35 -16.18
N GLY A 298 5.89 17.66 -16.00
CA GLY A 298 4.71 18.41 -16.44
C GLY A 298 4.57 18.47 -17.96
N GLN A 299 5.67 18.64 -18.70
CA GLN A 299 5.68 18.61 -20.17
C GLN A 299 5.26 17.24 -20.69
N ILE A 300 5.85 16.16 -20.15
CA ILE A 300 5.54 14.77 -20.50
C ILE A 300 4.06 14.47 -20.25
N THR A 301 3.57 14.78 -19.05
CA THR A 301 2.18 14.49 -18.64
C THR A 301 1.19 15.23 -19.54
N LYS A 302 1.42 16.52 -19.81
CA LYS A 302 0.54 17.31 -20.69
C LYS A 302 0.53 16.75 -22.12
N ALA A 303 1.70 16.39 -22.66
CA ALA A 303 1.79 15.80 -23.99
C ALA A 303 1.00 14.49 -24.10
N LEU A 304 1.06 13.65 -23.06
CA LEU A 304 0.28 12.39 -23.01
C LEU A 304 -1.22 12.64 -22.83
N PHE A 305 -1.64 13.66 -22.10
CA PHE A 305 -3.06 14.00 -21.97
C PHE A 305 -3.72 14.39 -23.29
N GLU A 306 -2.98 15.00 -24.21
CA GLU A 306 -3.49 15.40 -25.53
C GLU A 306 -3.82 14.20 -26.42
N VAL A 307 -3.21 13.03 -26.20
CA VAL A 307 -3.39 11.83 -27.04
C VAL A 307 -3.97 10.62 -26.32
N GLY A 308 -3.81 10.53 -24.99
CA GLY A 308 -4.27 9.42 -24.16
C GLY A 308 -5.45 9.77 -23.23
N GLY A 309 -5.85 11.04 -23.20
CA GLY A 309 -6.91 11.54 -22.32
C GLY A 309 -6.49 11.69 -20.85
N GLN A 310 -7.44 12.11 -20.03
CA GLN A 310 -7.28 12.25 -18.58
C GLN A 310 -8.19 11.27 -17.86
N TYR A 311 -7.74 10.80 -16.69
CA TYR A 311 -8.58 9.99 -15.83
C TYR A 311 -9.86 10.76 -15.45
N ARG A 312 -11.02 10.17 -15.74
CA ARG A 312 -12.32 10.70 -15.31
C ARG A 312 -12.68 10.05 -13.98
N ARG A 313 -12.92 10.89 -12.96
CA ARG A 313 -13.51 10.43 -11.72
C ARG A 313 -14.96 10.04 -12.01
N ASN A 314 -15.24 8.76 -12.08
CA ASN A 314 -16.61 8.26 -12.03
C ASN A 314 -17.07 8.40 -10.55
N MET A 315 -18.19 9.10 -10.34
CA MET A 315 -18.90 9.15 -9.05
C MET A 315 -19.99 8.10 -9.07
#